data_AF-A0A9Q3JJT5-F1
#
_entry.id   AF-A0A9Q3JJT5-F1
#
_cell.length_a   1.000
_cell.length_b   1.000
_cell.length_c   1.000
_cell.angle_alpha   90.00
_cell.angle_beta   90.00
_cell.angle_gamma   90.00
#
_symmetry.space_group_name_H-M   'P 1'
#
loop_
_entity.id
_entity.type
_entity.pdbx_description
1 polymer ?
#
loop_
_entity_poly.entity_id
_entity_poly.type
_entity_poly.pdbx_seq_one_letter_code
_entity_poly.pdbx_strand_id
1 'polypeptide(L)'
;MRRDLIDVLYTYRNSSSSDNEPLGAIKGHEVDIALNIERPYHPVLKRPAYPASNRAREAIEKHIQELIQLGVLREVGHNEEV
;
A
#
# COMPACT_ATOMS: atom_id res chain seq x y z
N MET A 1 36.71 -4.00 0.18
CA MET A 1 35.52 -4.53 -0.52
C MET A 1 34.27 -4.59 0.35
N ARG A 2 34.22 -5.28 1.52
CA ARG A 2 33.00 -5.28 2.38
C ARG A 2 32.76 -3.96 3.12
N ARG A 3 33.81 -3.26 3.56
CA ARG A 3 33.69 -1.98 4.30
C ARG A 3 33.19 -0.85 3.40
N ASP A 4 33.78 -0.72 2.22
CA ASP A 4 33.41 0.32 1.25
C ASP A 4 31.91 0.26 0.88
N LEU A 5 31.36 -0.95 0.73
CA LEU A 5 29.92 -1.13 0.48
C LEU A 5 29.07 -0.70 1.68
N ILE A 6 29.47 -1.07 2.90
CA ILE A 6 28.75 -0.69 4.12
C ILE A 6 28.78 0.84 4.28
N ASP A 7 29.92 1.48 4.02
CA ASP A 7 30.06 2.94 4.10
C ASP A 7 29.14 3.63 3.08
N VAL A 8 29.03 3.11 1.86
CA VAL A 8 28.10 3.61 0.84
C VAL A 8 26.65 3.43 1.28
N LEU A 9 26.25 2.24 1.73
CA LEU A 9 24.87 1.98 2.19
C LEU A 9 24.50 2.81 3.42
N TYR A 10 25.45 3.08 4.30
CA TYR A 10 25.24 3.94 5.46
C TYR A 10 25.11 5.41 5.04
N THR A 11 26.00 5.88 4.16
CA THR A 11 25.98 7.27 3.64
C THR A 11 24.68 7.58 2.90
N TYR A 12 24.19 6.62 2.11
CA TYR A 12 23.01 6.77 1.26
C TYR A 12 21.79 6.02 1.79
N ARG A 13 21.72 5.81 3.11
CA ARG A 13 20.66 5.02 3.76
C ARG A 13 19.25 5.47 3.37
N ASN A 14 19.00 6.77 3.34
CA ASN A 14 17.69 7.36 3.02
C ASN A 14 17.29 7.21 1.55
N SER A 15 18.22 6.81 0.67
CA SER A 15 17.94 6.51 -0.74
C SER A 15 17.78 5.01 -1.01
N SER A 16 17.97 4.19 0.02
CA SER A 16 17.87 2.74 -0.05
C SER A 16 16.56 2.30 0.58
N SER A 17 15.91 1.28 0.02
CA SER A 17 14.71 0.70 0.62
C SER A 17 15.08 -0.03 1.92
N SER A 18 14.40 0.29 3.02
CA SER A 18 14.54 -0.41 4.31
C SER A 18 13.17 -0.77 4.85
N ASP A 19 13.07 -1.89 5.55
CA ASP A 19 11.84 -2.38 6.20
C ASP A 19 11.32 -1.43 7.29
N ASN A 20 12.13 -0.45 7.72
CA ASN A 20 11.82 0.48 8.81
C ASN A 20 11.25 1.83 8.34
N GLU A 21 11.19 2.08 7.03
CA GLU A 21 10.74 3.36 6.47
C GLU A 21 9.41 3.18 5.73
N PRO A 22 8.39 4.02 6.01
CA PRO A 22 7.09 3.90 5.37
C PRO A 22 7.22 4.15 3.86
N LEU A 23 6.68 3.21 3.07
CA LEU A 23 6.64 3.36 1.62
C LEU A 23 5.50 4.31 1.24
N GLY A 24 5.79 5.28 0.36
CA GLY A 24 4.74 5.99 -0.37
C GLY A 24 4.19 7.26 0.28
N ALA A 25 4.64 7.69 1.46
CA ALA A 25 4.27 8.98 2.04
C ALA A 25 5.07 10.17 1.48
N ILE A 26 5.31 10.19 0.15
CA ILE A 26 5.98 11.33 -0.50
C ILE A 26 4.98 12.46 -0.66
N LYS A 27 5.07 13.45 0.22
CA LYS A 27 4.20 14.65 0.23
C LYS A 27 4.24 15.35 -1.13
N GLY A 28 3.07 15.72 -1.65
CA GLY A 28 2.94 16.49 -2.89
C GLY A 28 2.86 15.66 -4.19
N HIS A 29 2.79 14.33 -4.08
CA HIS A 29 2.48 13.44 -5.19
C HIS A 29 1.10 12.78 -5.04
N GLU A 30 0.17 13.43 -4.34
CA GLU A 30 -1.21 12.95 -4.29
C GLU A 30 -1.84 13.03 -5.69
N VAL A 31 -2.59 11.99 -6.07
CA VAL A 31 -3.30 11.94 -7.36
C VAL A 31 -4.78 12.07 -7.08
N ASP A 32 -5.40 13.08 -7.68
CA ASP A 32 -6.85 13.22 -7.72
C ASP A 32 -7.40 12.44 -8.91
N ILE A 33 -8.22 11.43 -8.63
CA ILE A 33 -8.81 10.54 -9.65
C ILE A 33 -10.33 10.75 -9.64
N ALA A 34 -10.82 11.53 -10.60
CA ALA A 34 -12.26 11.72 -10.80
C ALA A 34 -12.83 10.65 -11.75
N LEU A 35 -13.97 10.06 -11.35
CA LEU A 35 -14.77 9.23 -12.25
C LEU A 35 -15.51 10.11 -13.24
N ASN A 36 -15.67 9.62 -14.48
CA ASN A 36 -16.48 10.27 -15.52
C ASN A 36 -17.98 9.99 -15.37
N ILE A 37 -18.41 9.37 -14.28
CA ILE A 37 -19.80 9.00 -14.00
C ILE A 37 -20.18 9.44 -12.59
N GLU A 38 -21.44 9.84 -12.42
CA GLU A 38 -22.01 10.19 -11.12
C GLU A 38 -22.74 9.00 -10.49
N ARG A 39 -22.99 9.08 -9.18
CA ARG A 39 -23.77 8.06 -8.45
C ARG A 39 -25.22 8.03 -8.97
N PRO A 40 -25.89 6.86 -8.97
CA PRO A 40 -25.44 5.57 -8.44
C PRO A 40 -24.48 4.84 -9.39
N TYR A 41 -23.38 4.33 -8.82
CA TYR A 41 -22.40 3.54 -9.58
C TYR A 41 -22.97 2.23 -10.11
N HIS A 42 -22.48 1.80 -11.28
CA HIS A 42 -22.90 0.55 -11.91
C HIS A 42 -22.70 -0.64 -10.96
N PRO A 43 -23.67 -1.58 -10.82
CA PRO A 43 -23.61 -2.69 -9.86
C PRO A 43 -22.34 -3.55 -9.96
N VAL A 44 -21.72 -3.58 -11.15
CA VAL A 44 -20.44 -4.26 -11.41
C VAL A 44 -19.30 -3.78 -10.50
N LEU A 45 -19.34 -2.53 -10.05
CA LEU A 45 -18.33 -1.93 -9.17
C LEU A 45 -18.53 -2.34 -7.71
N LYS A 46 -19.70 -2.91 -7.35
CA LYS A 46 -20.03 -3.41 -6.00
C LYS A 46 -19.88 -4.92 -5.87
N ARG A 47 -19.01 -5.54 -6.68
CA ARG A 47 -18.80 -6.99 -6.63
C ARG A 47 -18.15 -7.37 -5.29
N PRO A 48 -18.61 -8.44 -4.63
CA PRO A 48 -17.91 -8.98 -3.48
C PRO A 48 -16.52 -9.47 -3.90
N ALA A 49 -15.61 -9.51 -2.94
CA ALA A 49 -14.31 -10.14 -3.16
C ALA A 49 -14.49 -11.61 -3.58
N TYR A 50 -13.67 -12.06 -4.53
CA TYR A 50 -13.70 -13.44 -4.96
C TYR A 50 -13.24 -14.36 -3.80
N PRO A 51 -13.86 -15.55 -3.61
CA PRO A 51 -13.47 -16.45 -2.54
C PRO A 51 -12.02 -16.92 -2.72
N ALA A 52 -11.22 -16.76 -1.66
CA ALA A 52 -9.85 -17.27 -1.59
C ALA A 52 -9.78 -18.56 -0.77
N SER A 53 -8.81 -19.43 -1.05
CA SER A 53 -8.53 -20.59 -0.20
C SER A 53 -7.95 -20.14 1.15
N ASN A 54 -8.12 -20.95 2.21
CA ASN A 54 -7.61 -20.61 3.55
C ASN A 54 -6.11 -20.32 3.54
N ARG A 55 -5.33 -21.16 2.83
CA ARG A 55 -3.88 -20.97 2.66
C ARG A 55 -3.54 -19.66 1.95
N ALA A 56 -4.29 -19.30 0.91
CA ALA A 56 -4.08 -18.05 0.20
C ALA A 56 -4.41 -16.85 1.09
N ARG A 57 -5.51 -16.94 1.85
CA ARG A 57 -5.94 -15.89 2.78
C ARG A 57 -4.88 -15.62 3.85
N GLU A 58 -4.32 -16.65 4.46
CA GLU A 58 -3.26 -16.51 5.48
C GLU A 58 -1.99 -15.84 4.92
N ALA A 59 -1.57 -16.23 3.71
CA ALA A 59 -0.40 -15.63 3.06
C ALA A 59 -0.64 -14.16 2.69
N ILE A 60 -1.84 -13.83 2.20
CA ILE A 60 -2.22 -12.47 1.84
C ILE A 60 -2.35 -11.59 3.07
N GLU A 61 -2.92 -12.11 4.17
CA GLU A 61 -3.10 -11.36 5.43
C GLU A 61 -1.77 -10.81 5.94
N LYS A 62 -0.69 -11.63 5.90
CA LYS A 62 0.64 -11.17 6.31
C LYS A 62 1.08 -9.93 5.53
N HIS A 63 0.90 -9.94 4.22
CA HIS A 63 1.30 -8.81 3.37
C HIS A 63 0.39 -7.60 3.53
N ILE A 64 -0.91 -7.80 3.77
CA ILE A 64 -1.84 -6.71 4.10
C ILE A 64 -1.36 -5.98 5.37
N GLN A 65 -0.99 -6.73 6.41
CA GLN A 65 -0.50 -6.14 7.66
C GLN A 65 0.81 -5.36 7.46
N GLU A 66 1.74 -5.88 6.66
CA GLU A 66 2.97 -5.18 6.28
C GLU A 66 2.66 -3.85 5.58
N LEU A 67 1.73 -3.85 4.63
CA LEU A 67 1.35 -2.64 3.88
C LEU A 67 0.61 -1.60 4.74
N ILE A 68 -0.16 -2.03 5.74
CA ILE A 68 -0.77 -1.14 6.73
C ILE A 68 0.32 -0.47 7.59
N GLN A 69 1.29 -1.25 8.08
CA GLN A 69 2.41 -0.72 8.88
C GLN A 69 3.27 0.27 8.10
N LEU A 70 3.45 0.03 6.81
CA LEU A 70 4.18 0.93 5.90
C LEU A 70 3.37 2.18 5.51
N GLY A 71 2.12 2.30 5.93
CA GLY A 71 1.25 3.45 5.62
C GLY A 71 0.74 3.47 4.18
N VAL A 72 0.86 2.35 3.45
CA VAL A 72 0.37 2.20 2.07
C VAL A 72 -1.13 1.91 2.05
N LEU A 73 -1.60 1.07 2.97
CA LEU A 73 -3.01 0.73 3.13
C LEU A 73 -3.56 1.35 4.42
N ARG A 74 -4.83 1.76 4.37
CA ARG A 74 -5.61 2.16 5.55
C ARG A 74 -6.99 1.54 5.49
N GLU A 75 -7.58 1.33 6.67
CA GLU A 75 -9.00 0.98 6.75
C GLU A 75 -9.86 2.19 6.36
N VAL A 76 -10.92 1.92 5.62
CA VAL A 76 -11.90 2.91 5.17
C VAL A 76 -13.27 2.45 5.65
N GLY A 77 -14.01 3.35 6.29
CA GLY A 77 -15.35 3.06 6.80
C GLY A 77 -16.35 2.85 5.66
N HIS A 78 -17.39 2.03 5.88
CA HIS A 78 -18.43 1.78 4.87
C HIS A 78 -19.15 3.05 4.37
N ASN A 79 -19.19 4.08 5.22
CA ASN A 79 -19.85 5.36 4.93
C ASN A 79 -18.83 6.50 4.67
N GLU A 80 -17.53 6.20 4.62
CA GLU A 80 -16.53 7.21 4.33
C GLU A 80 -16.55 7.52 2.83
N GLU A 81 -16.78 8.78 2.49
CA GLU A 81 -16.65 9.23 1.11
C GLU A 81 -15.17 9.43 0.82
N VAL A 82 -14.62 8.54 -0.01
CA VAL A 82 -13.27 8.62 -0.56
C VAL A 82 -13.34 9.13 -1.99
#